data_AF-A0A7S2XL07-F1
#
_entry.id   AF-A0A7S2XL07-F1
#
_cell.length_a   1.000
_cell.length_b   1.000
_cell.length_c   1.000
_cell.angle_alpha   90.00
_cell.angle_beta   90.00
_cell.angle_gamma   90.00
#
_symmetry.space_group_name_H-M   'P 1'
#
loop_
_entity.id
_entity.type
_entity.pdbx_description
1 polymer ?
#
loop_
_entity_poly.entity_id
_entity_poly.type
_entity_poly.pdbx_seq_one_letter_code
_entity_poly.pdbx_strand_id
1 'polypeptide(L)'
;MAVIFPIYWLEIPFFEQYKIDPDHPWPWKKQQNTTNSGSSSISQSEQENEAARKLFWAMTKKSVQLMAINQCLLIPLLTHMKHVMFPTSAPSFDVVEDWPSYWEMLTDNGSMCLLHELGFYLSHRMMHSHKYLYQFHKVHHEYKQNNVMAAQHNHPIDYILTIVGPALLSTVIVNPHSVTQFQFAVWILVTNLDDHCGYSFPWSPVRWFPFASLTEQHEFHHAINMGCFASKLNIYDKIFDSETTYLKWSKKRDAKSSHPAKEE
;
A
#
# COMPACT_ATOMS: atom_id res chain seq x y z
N MET A 1 6.76 -5.26 -8.37
CA MET A 1 7.98 -5.94 -7.87
C MET A 1 9.17 -5.75 -8.82
N ALA A 2 9.13 -6.30 -10.05
CA ALA A 2 10.30 -6.31 -10.95
C ALA A 2 10.87 -4.93 -11.34
N VAL A 3 10.02 -3.89 -11.46
CA VAL A 3 10.44 -2.55 -11.88
C VAL A 3 11.16 -1.77 -10.78
N ILE A 4 10.74 -1.94 -9.52
CA ILE A 4 11.27 -1.15 -8.40
C ILE A 4 12.46 -1.81 -7.70
N PHE A 5 12.61 -3.13 -7.85
CA PHE A 5 13.72 -3.86 -7.24
C PHE A 5 15.10 -3.36 -7.71
N PRO A 6 15.33 -3.06 -9.01
CA PRO A 6 16.56 -2.41 -9.43
C PRO A 6 16.79 -1.04 -8.77
N ILE A 7 15.72 -0.25 -8.54
CA ILE A 7 15.82 1.06 -7.88
C ILE A 7 16.32 0.88 -6.44
N TYR A 8 15.71 -0.04 -5.69
CA TYR A 8 16.13 -0.39 -4.34
C TYR A 8 17.58 -0.88 -4.25
N TRP A 9 18.03 -1.64 -5.25
CA TRP A 9 19.34 -2.28 -5.19
C TRP A 9 20.47 -1.35 -5.62
N LEU A 10 20.23 -0.59 -6.70
CA LEU A 10 21.21 0.28 -7.33
C LEU A 10 21.29 1.66 -6.68
N GLU A 11 20.27 2.09 -5.93
CA GLU A 11 20.25 3.37 -5.19
C GLU A 11 20.66 4.54 -6.10
N ILE A 12 20.14 4.54 -7.34
CA ILE A 12 20.50 5.54 -8.36
C ILE A 12 20.11 6.92 -7.81
N PRO A 13 21.04 7.91 -7.78
CA PRO A 13 20.79 9.21 -7.15
C PRO A 13 19.52 9.92 -7.65
N PHE A 14 19.19 9.73 -8.93
CA PHE A 14 17.96 10.26 -9.51
C PHE A 14 16.69 9.77 -8.82
N PHE A 15 16.63 8.52 -8.35
CA PHE A 15 15.45 8.00 -7.65
C PHE A 15 15.53 8.23 -6.14
N GLU A 16 16.74 8.17 -5.55
CA GLU A 16 16.93 8.35 -4.10
C GLU A 16 16.49 9.71 -3.58
N GLN A 17 16.51 10.76 -4.42
CA GLN A 17 15.95 12.07 -4.05
C GLN A 17 14.44 12.04 -3.73
N TYR A 18 13.73 10.99 -4.14
CA TYR A 18 12.30 10.78 -3.87
C TYR A 18 12.04 9.80 -2.73
N LYS A 19 13.08 9.26 -2.09
CA LYS A 19 12.91 8.33 -0.97
C LYS A 19 12.28 9.08 0.21
N ILE A 20 11.23 8.50 0.80
CA ILE A 20 10.45 9.17 1.86
C ILE A 20 11.26 9.29 3.14
N ASP A 21 12.07 8.27 3.44
CA ASP A 21 12.96 8.22 4.60
C ASP A 21 14.42 8.09 4.14
N PRO A 22 15.08 9.20 3.78
CA PRO A 22 16.45 9.17 3.25
C PRO A 22 17.49 8.83 4.33
N ASP A 23 17.20 9.12 5.60
CA ASP A 23 18.14 8.95 6.72
C ASP A 23 18.31 7.47 7.11
N HIS A 24 17.30 6.63 6.84
CA HIS A 24 17.34 5.21 7.15
C HIS A 24 17.66 4.36 5.91
N PRO A 25 18.78 3.62 5.90
CA PRO A 25 19.09 2.71 4.81
C PRO A 25 18.11 1.54 4.78
N TRP A 26 17.98 0.90 3.62
CA TRP A 26 17.09 -0.24 3.47
C TRP A 26 17.46 -1.40 4.41
N PRO A 27 16.49 -2.10 5.00
CA PRO A 27 16.72 -3.05 6.09
C PRO A 27 17.44 -4.33 5.63
N TRP A 28 17.54 -4.60 4.32
CA TRP A 28 18.30 -5.72 3.76
C TRP A 28 19.81 -5.43 3.59
N LYS A 29 20.23 -4.16 3.66
CA LYS A 29 21.65 -3.78 3.48
C LYS A 29 22.45 -4.12 4.73
N LYS A 30 23.70 -4.58 4.52
CA LYS A 30 24.68 -4.62 5.61
C LYS A 30 25.25 -3.22 5.77
N GLN A 31 25.06 -2.59 6.92
CA GLN A 31 25.80 -1.39 7.26
C GLN A 31 27.24 -1.80 7.59
N GLN A 32 28.22 -1.24 6.87
CA GLN A 32 29.63 -1.35 7.26
C GLN A 32 29.95 -0.14 8.12
N ASN A 33 30.33 -0.36 9.38
CA ASN A 33 30.91 0.72 10.16
C ASN A 33 32.30 1.01 9.60
N THR A 34 32.49 2.21 9.05
CA THR A 34 33.82 2.76 8.75
C THR A 34 34.48 3.20 10.05
N THR A 35 34.75 2.26 10.95
CA THR A 35 35.65 2.49 12.08
C THR A 35 36.79 1.50 11.96
N ASN A 36 37.92 1.98 11.43
CA ASN A 36 39.23 1.33 11.51
C ASN A 36 39.70 1.33 12.98
N SER A 37 39.01 0.59 13.86
CA SER A 37 39.55 0.21 15.16
C SER A 37 39.65 -1.30 15.17
N GLY A 38 40.85 -1.83 15.42
CA GLY A 38 41.17 -3.26 15.46
C GLY A 38 40.53 -4.01 16.65
N SER A 39 39.28 -3.70 16.96
CA SER A 39 38.46 -4.33 17.97
C SER A 39 37.71 -5.50 17.36
N SER A 40 37.97 -6.71 17.86
CA SER A 40 37.27 -7.94 17.47
C SER A 40 35.86 -8.08 18.04
N SER A 41 35.36 -7.09 18.80
CA SER A 41 33.99 -7.08 19.30
C SER A 41 33.07 -6.29 18.36
N ILE A 42 32.04 -6.98 17.85
CA ILE A 42 30.93 -6.39 17.11
C ILE A 42 30.30 -5.28 17.95
N SER A 43 30.17 -4.08 17.39
CA SER A 43 29.57 -2.95 18.11
C SER A 43 28.08 -3.20 18.38
N GLN A 44 27.51 -2.56 19.41
CA GLN A 44 26.07 -2.66 19.68
C GLN A 44 25.22 -2.25 18.45
N SER A 45 25.66 -1.23 17.70
CA SER A 45 25.00 -0.80 16.46
C SER A 45 25.03 -1.86 15.36
N GLU A 46 26.11 -2.63 15.23
CA GLU A 46 26.18 -3.74 14.28
C GLU A 46 25.24 -4.89 14.66
N GLN A 47 25.09 -5.17 15.95
CA GLN A 47 24.14 -6.18 16.44
C GLN A 47 22.69 -5.78 16.15
N GLU A 48 22.34 -4.51 16.41
CA GLU A 48 21.02 -3.95 16.12
C GLU A 48 20.71 -3.99 14.61
N ASN A 49 21.68 -3.60 13.78
CA ASN A 49 21.58 -3.68 12.32
C ASN A 49 21.39 -5.11 11.81
N GLU A 50 22.13 -6.07 12.36
CA GLU A 50 22.00 -7.46 11.97
C GLU A 50 20.64 -8.04 12.41
N ALA A 51 20.16 -7.68 13.59
CA ALA A 51 18.85 -8.08 14.08
C ALA A 51 17.72 -7.52 13.19
N ALA A 52 17.77 -6.24 12.82
CA ALA A 52 16.81 -5.62 11.91
C ALA A 52 16.77 -6.31 10.55
N ARG A 53 17.94 -6.67 10.02
CA ARG A 53 18.06 -7.39 8.75
C ARG A 53 17.51 -8.81 8.81
N LYS A 54 17.78 -9.55 9.89
CA LYS A 54 17.20 -10.89 10.12
C LYS A 54 15.68 -10.81 10.23
N LEU A 55 15.16 -9.81 10.94
CA LEU A 55 13.73 -9.56 11.06
C LEU A 55 13.10 -9.27 9.71
N PHE A 56 13.71 -8.41 8.88
CA PHE A 56 13.24 -8.12 7.53
C PHE A 56 13.08 -9.38 6.66
N TRP A 57 14.08 -10.26 6.64
CA TRP A 57 14.00 -11.49 5.84
C TRP A 57 12.96 -12.48 6.39
N ALA A 58 12.81 -12.55 7.72
CA ALA A 58 11.76 -13.35 8.35
C ALA A 58 10.36 -12.83 7.96
N MET A 59 10.16 -11.51 7.99
CA MET A 59 8.91 -10.88 7.54
C MET A 59 8.69 -11.09 6.05
N THR A 60 9.71 -10.92 5.21
CA THR A 60 9.62 -11.16 3.75
C THR A 60 9.13 -12.57 3.45
N LYS A 61 9.68 -13.59 4.13
CA LYS A 61 9.22 -14.98 3.98
C LYS A 61 7.74 -15.12 4.35
N LYS A 62 7.32 -14.52 5.48
CA LYS A 62 5.92 -14.49 5.91
C LYS A 62 5.03 -13.78 4.88
N SER A 63 5.46 -12.64 4.34
CA SER A 63 4.73 -11.89 3.30
C SER A 63 4.54 -12.72 2.03
N VAL A 64 5.57 -13.45 1.57
CA VAL A 64 5.46 -14.34 0.40
C VAL A 64 4.43 -15.45 0.65
N GLN A 65 4.42 -16.05 1.85
CA GLN A 65 3.44 -17.09 2.21
C GLN A 65 2.02 -16.53 2.27
N LEU A 66 1.83 -15.37 2.92
CA LEU A 66 0.53 -14.69 2.98
C LEU A 66 0.05 -14.30 1.59
N MET A 67 0.93 -13.75 0.76
CA MET A 67 0.64 -13.41 -0.63
C MET A 67 0.20 -14.64 -1.42
N ALA A 68 0.91 -15.77 -1.30
CA ALA A 68 0.54 -17.00 -2.00
C ALA A 68 -0.85 -17.51 -1.56
N ILE A 69 -1.16 -17.49 -0.26
CA ILE A 69 -2.49 -17.86 0.25
C ILE A 69 -3.56 -16.91 -0.29
N ASN A 70 -3.33 -15.60 -0.18
CA ASN A 70 -4.30 -14.58 -0.57
C ASN A 70 -4.57 -14.60 -2.09
N GLN A 71 -3.53 -14.71 -2.90
CA GLN A 71 -3.63 -14.66 -4.36
C GLN A 71 -4.03 -16.00 -4.98
N CYS A 72 -3.47 -17.12 -4.52
CA CYS A 72 -3.70 -18.42 -5.14
C CYS A 72 -4.88 -19.19 -4.54
N LEU A 73 -5.33 -18.85 -3.32
CA LEU A 73 -6.47 -19.51 -2.68
C LEU A 73 -7.65 -18.55 -2.50
N LEU A 74 -7.45 -17.42 -1.83
CA LEU A 74 -8.59 -16.55 -1.45
C LEU A 74 -9.22 -15.85 -2.65
N ILE A 75 -8.44 -15.25 -3.54
CA ILE A 75 -9.01 -14.56 -4.71
C ILE A 75 -9.84 -15.53 -5.58
N PRO A 76 -9.31 -16.69 -6.04
CA PRO A 76 -10.10 -17.64 -6.81
C PRO A 76 -11.37 -18.11 -6.08
N LEU A 77 -11.26 -18.40 -4.78
CA LEU A 77 -12.39 -18.81 -3.96
C LEU A 77 -13.48 -17.74 -3.91
N LEU A 78 -13.11 -16.49 -3.60
CA LEU A 78 -14.07 -15.39 -3.44
C LEU A 78 -14.64 -14.94 -4.78
N THR A 79 -13.86 -14.98 -5.86
CA THR A 79 -14.37 -14.75 -7.22
C THR A 79 -15.35 -15.85 -7.64
N HIS A 80 -15.07 -17.11 -7.30
CA HIS A 80 -16.00 -18.21 -7.55
C HIS A 80 -17.30 -18.04 -6.73
N MET A 81 -17.18 -17.70 -5.44
CA MET A 81 -18.35 -17.41 -4.60
C MET A 81 -19.18 -16.24 -5.15
N LYS A 82 -18.54 -15.15 -5.57
CA LYS A 82 -19.21 -14.03 -6.26
C LYS A 82 -20.00 -14.54 -7.46
N HIS A 83 -19.37 -15.35 -8.31
CA HIS A 83 -20.00 -15.89 -9.51
C HIS A 83 -21.24 -16.74 -9.21
N VAL A 84 -21.17 -17.61 -8.19
CA VAL A 84 -22.30 -18.45 -7.78
C VAL A 84 -23.44 -17.61 -7.18
N MET A 85 -23.12 -16.59 -6.38
CA MET A 85 -24.12 -15.75 -5.73
C MET A 85 -24.76 -14.71 -6.66
N PHE A 86 -23.99 -14.23 -7.64
CA PHE A 86 -24.38 -13.17 -8.56
C PHE A 86 -24.06 -13.58 -10.00
N PRO A 87 -24.77 -14.58 -10.56
CA PRO A 87 -24.45 -15.16 -11.86
C PRO A 87 -24.56 -14.17 -13.02
N THR A 88 -25.42 -13.14 -12.89
CA THR A 88 -25.54 -12.05 -13.87
C THR A 88 -24.37 -11.05 -13.84
N SER A 89 -23.47 -11.17 -12.85
CA SER A 89 -22.27 -10.34 -12.69
C SER A 89 -20.96 -11.09 -12.94
N ALA A 90 -21.07 -12.24 -13.60
CA ALA A 90 -19.94 -13.03 -14.03
C ALA A 90 -19.10 -12.22 -15.03
N PRO A 91 -17.77 -12.22 -14.92
CA PRO A 91 -16.93 -11.74 -16.02
C PRO A 91 -17.19 -12.64 -17.23
N SER A 92 -17.96 -12.15 -18.19
CA SER A 92 -18.12 -12.76 -19.49
C SER A 92 -16.92 -12.39 -20.34
N PHE A 93 -16.16 -13.38 -20.78
CA PHE A 93 -15.18 -13.20 -21.86
C PHE A 93 -15.78 -13.66 -23.19
N ASP A 94 -17.11 -13.73 -23.29
CA ASP A 94 -17.75 -14.08 -24.55
C ASP A 94 -17.27 -13.10 -25.62
N VAL A 95 -16.58 -13.66 -26.62
CA VAL A 95 -16.03 -12.93 -27.77
C VAL A 95 -17.15 -12.32 -28.64
N VAL A 96 -18.40 -12.54 -28.25
CA VAL A 96 -19.63 -12.06 -28.87
C VAL A 96 -20.14 -10.77 -28.21
N GLU A 97 -19.68 -10.43 -27.00
CA GLU A 97 -20.03 -9.16 -26.35
C GLU A 97 -19.29 -8.01 -27.05
N ASP A 98 -20.03 -6.96 -27.41
CA ASP A 98 -19.44 -5.77 -28.03
C ASP A 98 -18.44 -5.13 -27.06
N TRP A 99 -17.29 -4.70 -27.59
CA TRP A 99 -16.27 -4.02 -26.79
C TRP A 99 -16.87 -2.78 -26.13
N PRO A 100 -16.63 -2.53 -24.82
CA PRO A 100 -17.22 -1.39 -24.14
C PRO A 100 -16.70 -0.10 -24.75
N SER A 101 -17.59 0.87 -24.91
CA SER A 101 -17.19 2.20 -25.35
C SER A 101 -16.26 2.84 -24.33
N TYR A 102 -15.41 3.77 -24.78
CA TYR A 102 -14.54 4.53 -23.87
C TYR A 102 -15.33 5.28 -22.78
N TRP A 103 -16.58 5.65 -23.07
CA TRP A 103 -17.45 6.31 -22.10
C TRP A 103 -17.90 5.34 -21.01
N GLU A 104 -18.38 4.14 -21.37
CA GLU A 104 -18.74 3.09 -20.41
C GLU A 104 -17.53 2.71 -19.55
N MET A 105 -16.37 2.50 -20.17
CA MET A 105 -15.14 2.21 -19.43
C MET A 105 -14.79 3.32 -18.43
N LEU A 106 -14.98 4.59 -18.81
CA LEU A 106 -14.71 5.73 -17.93
C LEU A 106 -15.71 5.79 -16.77
N THR A 107 -17.01 5.67 -17.04
CA THR A 107 -18.06 5.75 -16.02
C THR A 107 -18.01 4.57 -15.05
N ASP A 108 -17.76 3.37 -15.55
CA ASP A 108 -17.68 2.16 -14.76
C ASP A 108 -16.45 2.16 -13.86
N ASN A 109 -15.27 2.47 -14.41
CA ASN A 109 -14.06 2.59 -13.60
C ASN A 109 -14.20 3.71 -12.56
N GLY A 110 -14.75 4.86 -12.94
CA GLY A 110 -15.01 5.96 -12.00
C GLY A 110 -15.94 5.54 -10.86
N SER A 111 -17.03 4.85 -11.18
CA SER A 111 -18.01 4.38 -10.19
C SER A 111 -17.44 3.30 -9.28
N MET A 112 -16.73 2.31 -9.84
CA MET A 112 -16.06 1.28 -9.06
C MET A 112 -14.97 1.87 -8.16
N CYS A 113 -14.18 2.83 -8.65
CA CYS A 113 -13.18 3.52 -7.84
C CYS A 113 -13.82 4.21 -6.63
N LEU A 114 -14.89 5.00 -6.82
CA LEU A 114 -15.55 5.68 -5.69
C LEU A 114 -16.16 4.69 -4.68
N LEU A 115 -16.80 3.63 -5.15
CA LEU A 115 -17.37 2.58 -4.30
C LEU A 115 -16.29 1.82 -3.52
N HIS A 116 -15.19 1.47 -4.19
CA HIS A 116 -14.07 0.78 -3.57
C HIS A 116 -13.38 1.65 -2.53
N GLU A 117 -13.14 2.92 -2.84
CA GLU A 117 -12.52 3.87 -1.90
C GLU A 117 -13.39 4.05 -0.64
N LEU A 118 -14.71 4.09 -0.78
CA LEU A 118 -15.62 4.13 0.36
C LEU A 118 -15.53 2.84 1.19
N GLY A 119 -15.62 1.68 0.53
CA GLY A 119 -15.57 0.38 1.20
C GLY A 119 -14.24 0.12 1.89
N PHE A 120 -13.13 0.47 1.23
CA PHE A 120 -11.78 0.42 1.78
C PHE A 120 -11.67 1.35 2.99
N TYR A 121 -12.07 2.62 2.86
CA TYR A 121 -11.98 3.59 3.95
C TYR A 121 -12.72 3.12 5.20
N LEU A 122 -13.99 2.68 5.03
CA LEU A 122 -14.82 2.25 6.14
C LEU A 122 -14.26 0.98 6.81
N SER A 123 -13.88 -0.02 6.00
CA SER A 123 -13.31 -1.26 6.52
C SER A 123 -11.97 -1.01 7.21
N HIS A 124 -11.05 -0.26 6.59
CA HIS A 124 -9.74 0.08 7.14
C HIS A 124 -9.86 0.84 8.47
N ARG A 125 -10.69 1.90 8.53
CA ARG A 125 -10.96 2.62 9.78
C ARG A 125 -11.60 1.71 10.84
N MET A 126 -12.51 0.83 10.44
CA MET A 126 -13.13 -0.15 11.35
C MET A 126 -12.09 -1.14 11.91
N MET A 127 -11.14 -1.61 11.10
CA MET A 127 -10.04 -2.48 11.53
C MET A 127 -9.15 -1.81 12.58
N HIS A 128 -8.89 -0.50 12.47
CA HIS A 128 -8.18 0.27 13.51
C HIS A 128 -9.01 0.55 14.76
N SER A 129 -10.34 0.69 14.61
CA SER A 129 -11.22 1.11 15.71
C SER A 129 -11.63 -0.05 16.63
N HIS A 130 -11.67 -1.28 16.14
CA HIS A 130 -12.13 -2.44 16.89
C HIS A 130 -10.99 -3.40 17.24
N LYS A 131 -10.75 -3.61 18.54
CA LYS A 131 -9.66 -4.46 19.05
C LYS A 131 -9.63 -5.87 18.44
N TYR A 132 -10.80 -6.49 18.23
CA TYR A 132 -10.92 -7.84 17.66
C TYR A 132 -10.62 -7.91 16.16
N LEU A 133 -10.70 -6.77 15.46
CA LEU A 133 -10.34 -6.68 14.05
C LEU A 133 -8.89 -6.23 13.88
N TYR A 134 -8.44 -5.32 14.73
CA TYR A 134 -7.07 -4.80 14.72
C TYR A 134 -6.01 -5.90 14.85
N GLN A 135 -6.32 -7.02 15.52
CA GLN A 135 -5.38 -8.15 15.60
C GLN A 135 -5.00 -8.74 14.23
N PHE A 136 -5.83 -8.57 13.20
CA PHE A 136 -5.54 -9.01 11.85
C PHE A 136 -4.81 -7.91 11.07
N HIS A 137 -5.26 -6.66 11.21
CA HIS A 137 -4.66 -5.53 10.51
C HIS A 137 -3.29 -5.13 11.06
N LYS A 138 -2.99 -5.38 12.34
CA LYS A 138 -1.63 -5.17 12.89
C LYS A 138 -0.56 -6.00 12.18
N VAL A 139 -0.93 -7.08 11.48
CA VAL A 139 0.01 -7.87 10.67
C VAL A 139 0.55 -7.01 9.53
N HIS A 140 -0.31 -6.23 8.87
CA HIS A 140 0.06 -5.26 7.83
C HIS A 140 1.12 -4.27 8.34
N HIS A 141 0.90 -3.74 9.55
CA HIS A 141 1.75 -2.76 10.24
C HIS A 141 3.04 -3.33 10.88
N GLU A 142 3.41 -4.59 10.57
CA GLU A 142 4.67 -5.18 11.03
C GLU A 142 5.90 -4.55 10.32
N TYR A 143 5.74 -4.10 9.07
CA TYR A 143 6.78 -3.33 8.40
C TYR A 143 6.83 -1.91 8.98
N LYS A 144 8.02 -1.49 9.41
CA LYS A 144 8.25 -0.14 9.98
C LYS A 144 8.73 0.88 8.96
N GLN A 145 9.35 0.41 7.89
CA GLN A 145 9.71 1.18 6.72
C GLN A 145 9.02 0.51 5.54
N ASN A 146 8.10 1.21 4.86
CA ASN A 146 7.40 0.57 3.77
C ASN A 146 8.34 0.29 2.60
N ASN A 147 8.09 -0.86 2.00
CA ASN A 147 8.61 -1.28 0.72
C ASN A 147 7.51 -2.14 0.08
N VAL A 148 7.67 -2.49 -1.20
CA VAL A 148 6.65 -3.27 -1.92
C VAL A 148 6.28 -4.62 -1.29
N MET A 149 7.08 -5.19 -0.38
CA MET A 149 6.66 -6.39 0.37
C MET A 149 5.58 -6.08 1.40
N ALA A 150 5.59 -4.87 1.99
CA ALA A 150 4.57 -4.41 2.95
C ALA A 150 3.17 -4.41 2.31
N ALA A 151 3.05 -4.00 1.05
CA ALA A 151 1.79 -4.04 0.28
C ALA A 151 1.14 -5.44 0.24
N GLN A 152 1.95 -6.50 0.35
CA GLN A 152 1.50 -7.89 0.25
C GLN A 152 1.40 -8.58 1.63
N HIS A 153 1.76 -7.89 2.70
CA HIS A 153 1.87 -8.47 4.04
C HIS A 153 0.57 -8.41 4.83
N ASN A 154 -0.49 -8.96 4.25
CA ASN A 154 -1.83 -8.84 4.80
C ASN A 154 -2.32 -10.17 5.36
N HIS A 155 -2.86 -10.15 6.57
CA HIS A 155 -3.56 -11.31 7.13
C HIS A 155 -4.79 -11.64 6.25
N PRO A 156 -5.14 -12.92 6.02
CA PRO A 156 -6.29 -13.31 5.18
C PRO A 156 -7.59 -12.54 5.47
N ILE A 157 -7.96 -12.42 6.75
CA ILE A 157 -9.17 -11.68 7.17
C ILE A 157 -9.07 -10.19 6.83
N ASP A 158 -7.91 -9.58 7.07
CA ASP A 158 -7.67 -8.18 6.72
C ASP A 158 -7.77 -8.00 5.20
N TYR A 159 -7.08 -8.84 4.43
CA TYR A 159 -7.10 -8.85 2.98
C TYR A 159 -8.52 -8.98 2.38
N ILE A 160 -9.38 -9.81 2.99
CA ILE A 160 -10.79 -9.94 2.61
C ILE A 160 -11.56 -8.66 2.90
N LEU A 161 -11.41 -8.10 4.10
CA LEU A 161 -12.23 -6.97 4.54
C LEU A 161 -11.82 -5.64 3.91
N THR A 162 -10.52 -5.40 3.75
CA THR A 162 -10.00 -4.11 3.29
C THR A 162 -9.76 -4.06 1.78
N ILE A 163 -9.34 -5.16 1.16
CA ILE A 163 -8.95 -5.18 -0.26
C ILE A 163 -10.00 -5.89 -1.13
N VAL A 164 -10.15 -7.21 -0.97
CA VAL A 164 -10.93 -8.02 -1.92
C VAL A 164 -12.44 -7.77 -1.80
N GLY A 165 -12.95 -7.63 -0.58
CA GLY A 165 -14.37 -7.40 -0.30
C GLY A 165 -14.89 -6.12 -0.97
N PRO A 166 -14.30 -4.94 -0.67
CA PRO A 166 -14.67 -3.69 -1.32
C PRO A 166 -14.53 -3.74 -2.84
N ALA A 167 -13.48 -4.39 -3.36
CA ALA A 167 -13.28 -4.53 -4.80
C ALA A 167 -14.38 -5.37 -5.45
N LEU A 168 -14.66 -6.57 -4.91
CA LEU A 168 -15.71 -7.44 -5.43
C LEU A 168 -17.09 -6.80 -5.32
N LEU A 169 -17.39 -6.15 -4.19
CA LEU A 169 -18.65 -5.44 -4.00
C LEU A 169 -18.85 -4.35 -5.05
N SER A 170 -17.80 -3.59 -5.36
CA SER A 170 -17.82 -2.56 -6.41
C SER A 170 -18.13 -3.17 -7.78
N THR A 171 -17.52 -4.32 -8.11
CA THR A 171 -17.81 -5.01 -9.38
C THR A 171 -19.21 -5.60 -9.44
N VAL A 172 -19.79 -6.04 -8.32
CA VAL A 172 -21.17 -6.56 -8.28
C VAL A 172 -22.17 -5.42 -8.46
N ILE A 173 -21.93 -4.26 -7.84
CA ILE A 173 -22.83 -3.11 -7.92
C ILE A 173 -22.82 -2.49 -9.32
N VAL A 174 -21.63 -2.31 -9.91
CA VAL A 174 -21.49 -1.66 -11.23
C VAL A 174 -21.77 -2.63 -12.37
N ASN A 175 -21.44 -3.91 -12.19
CA ASN A 175 -21.54 -4.95 -13.22
C ASN A 175 -20.85 -4.58 -14.56
N PRO A 176 -19.55 -4.25 -14.53
CA PRO A 176 -18.83 -3.75 -15.71
C PRO A 176 -18.50 -4.88 -16.69
N HIS A 177 -18.18 -4.51 -17.93
CA HIS A 177 -17.55 -5.42 -18.88
C HIS A 177 -16.22 -6.00 -18.35
N SER A 178 -15.87 -7.23 -18.71
CA SER A 178 -14.69 -7.95 -18.17
C SER A 178 -13.36 -7.22 -18.38
N VAL A 179 -13.20 -6.52 -19.50
CA VAL A 179 -12.01 -5.68 -19.77
C VAL A 179 -11.91 -4.54 -18.77
N THR A 180 -13.03 -3.86 -18.48
CA THR A 180 -13.09 -2.79 -17.48
C THR A 180 -12.82 -3.33 -16.08
N GLN A 181 -13.34 -4.52 -15.74
CA GLN A 181 -13.03 -5.18 -14.47
C GLN A 181 -11.52 -5.51 -14.36
N PHE A 182 -10.88 -5.95 -15.44
CA PHE A 182 -9.44 -6.22 -15.46
C PHE A 182 -8.62 -4.93 -15.27
N GLN A 183 -9.00 -3.84 -15.94
CA GLN A 183 -8.37 -2.53 -15.76
C GLN A 183 -8.47 -2.05 -14.31
N PHE A 184 -9.65 -2.21 -13.71
CA PHE A 184 -9.87 -1.87 -12.30
C PHE A 184 -9.02 -2.71 -11.35
N ALA A 185 -8.87 -4.01 -11.60
CA ALA A 185 -8.00 -4.88 -10.81
C ALA A 185 -6.52 -4.48 -10.93
N VAL A 186 -6.05 -4.13 -12.13
CA VAL A 186 -4.69 -3.60 -12.36
C VAL A 186 -4.51 -2.27 -11.62
N TRP A 187 -5.51 -1.39 -11.66
CA TRP A 187 -5.50 -0.13 -10.93
C TRP A 187 -5.28 -0.36 -9.43
N ILE A 188 -6.11 -1.19 -8.77
CA ILE A 188 -5.96 -1.51 -7.33
C ILE A 188 -4.56 -2.05 -7.01
N LEU A 189 -4.02 -2.92 -7.87
CA LEU A 189 -2.67 -3.46 -7.67
C LEU A 189 -1.59 -2.37 -7.73
N VAL A 190 -1.65 -1.51 -8.75
CA VAL A 190 -0.66 -0.45 -8.96
C VAL A 190 -0.74 0.61 -7.86
N THR A 191 -1.94 1.01 -7.45
CA THR A 191 -2.11 2.00 -6.38
C THR A 191 -1.59 1.48 -5.04
N ASN A 192 -1.91 0.24 -4.69
CA ASN A 192 -1.40 -0.40 -3.48
C ASN A 192 0.15 -0.47 -3.49
N LEU A 193 0.75 -0.79 -4.64
CA LEU A 193 2.22 -0.77 -4.76
C LEU A 193 2.81 0.64 -4.64
N ASP A 194 2.17 1.66 -5.23
CA ASP A 194 2.61 3.06 -5.13
C ASP A 194 2.58 3.56 -3.67
N ASP A 195 1.56 3.18 -2.90
CA ASP A 195 1.40 3.60 -1.50
C ASP A 195 2.42 2.98 -0.54
N HIS A 196 3.08 1.87 -0.92
CA HIS A 196 4.05 1.17 -0.07
C HIS A 196 5.47 1.15 -0.64
N CYS A 197 5.71 1.78 -1.79
CA CYS A 197 7.01 1.62 -2.43
C CYS A 197 8.18 2.32 -1.69
N GLY A 198 7.89 3.15 -0.68
CA GLY A 198 8.88 3.90 0.07
C GLY A 198 9.50 5.09 -0.69
N TYR A 199 9.00 5.36 -1.90
CA TYR A 199 9.35 6.52 -2.71
C TYR A 199 8.12 7.36 -3.02
N SER A 200 8.31 8.67 -3.13
CA SER A 200 7.27 9.60 -3.54
C SER A 200 7.54 10.18 -4.93
N PHE A 201 7.28 9.40 -5.98
CA PHE A 201 7.54 9.83 -7.36
C PHE A 201 6.49 10.85 -7.86
N PRO A 202 6.86 12.11 -8.16
CA PRO A 202 5.89 13.13 -8.57
C PRO A 202 5.25 12.86 -9.93
N TRP A 203 5.87 12.03 -10.77
CA TRP A 203 5.36 11.62 -12.08
C TRP A 203 4.56 10.32 -12.08
N SER A 204 4.31 9.72 -10.91
CA SER A 204 3.52 8.47 -10.84
C SER A 204 2.13 8.68 -11.44
N PRO A 205 1.69 7.88 -12.43
CA PRO A 205 0.40 8.08 -13.10
C PRO A 205 -0.81 8.03 -12.15
N VAL A 206 -0.70 7.31 -11.03
CA VAL A 206 -1.77 7.24 -10.02
C VAL A 206 -1.97 8.55 -9.26
N ARG A 207 -1.10 9.55 -9.49
CA ARG A 207 -1.16 10.89 -8.89
C ARG A 207 -1.71 11.96 -9.84
N TRP A 208 -2.02 11.61 -11.08
CA TRP A 208 -2.53 12.56 -12.08
C TRP A 208 -4.01 12.92 -11.88
N PHE A 209 -4.70 12.22 -10.98
CA PHE A 209 -6.11 12.44 -10.68
C PHE A 209 -6.28 13.40 -9.50
N PRO A 210 -7.36 14.20 -9.48
CA PRO A 210 -7.68 15.01 -8.31
C PRO A 210 -7.92 14.11 -7.10
N PHE A 211 -7.60 14.62 -5.91
CA PHE A 211 -7.74 13.89 -4.64
C PHE A 211 -6.84 12.65 -4.49
N ALA A 212 -5.83 12.48 -5.34
CA ALA A 212 -4.85 11.42 -5.15
C ALA A 212 -4.14 11.57 -3.79
N SER A 213 -4.19 10.50 -3.00
CA SER A 213 -3.45 10.33 -1.77
C SER A 213 -1.96 10.19 -2.09
N LEU A 214 -1.12 10.81 -1.26
CA LEU A 214 0.33 10.72 -1.39
C LEU A 214 0.83 9.44 -0.71
N THR A 215 1.84 8.79 -1.28
CA THR A 215 2.54 7.66 -0.63
C THR A 215 2.99 8.01 0.79
N GLU A 216 3.38 9.27 1.01
CA GLU A 216 3.79 9.79 2.31
C GLU A 216 2.66 9.81 3.36
N GLN A 217 1.39 9.99 2.93
CA GLN A 217 0.24 9.89 3.83
C GLN A 217 0.09 8.46 4.36
N HIS A 218 0.32 7.47 3.50
CA HIS A 218 0.27 6.07 3.89
C HIS A 218 1.49 5.68 4.74
N GLU A 219 2.68 6.20 4.44
CA GLU A 219 3.86 6.04 5.30
C GLU A 219 3.62 6.59 6.71
N PHE A 220 3.05 7.80 6.79
CA PHE A 220 2.65 8.42 8.05
C PHE A 220 1.64 7.55 8.81
N HIS A 221 0.66 6.98 8.10
CA HIS A 221 -0.31 6.07 8.67
C HIS A 221 0.36 4.82 9.26
N HIS A 222 1.29 4.16 8.53
CA HIS A 222 2.07 3.02 9.04
C HIS A 222 2.90 3.37 10.28
N ALA A 223 3.48 4.56 10.31
CA ALA A 223 4.30 5.00 11.43
C ALA A 223 3.50 5.24 12.71
N ILE A 224 2.29 5.80 12.61
CA ILE A 224 1.52 6.28 13.77
C ILE A 224 0.25 5.46 14.04
N ASN A 225 -0.19 4.64 13.09
CA ASN A 225 -1.41 3.82 13.12
C ASN A 225 -2.71 4.64 13.33
N MET A 226 -2.72 5.91 12.92
CA MET A 226 -3.88 6.80 13.03
C MET A 226 -3.99 7.78 11.87
N GLY A 227 -5.22 8.02 11.42
CA GLY A 227 -5.52 8.93 10.31
C GLY A 227 -5.13 8.34 8.95
N CYS A 228 -5.44 9.07 7.87
CA CYS A 228 -5.14 8.66 6.47
C CYS A 228 -5.59 7.21 6.18
N PHE A 229 -6.90 6.94 6.33
CA PHE A 229 -7.45 5.60 6.13
C PHE A 229 -7.89 5.32 4.69
N ALA A 230 -7.92 6.33 3.81
CA ALA A 230 -8.27 6.14 2.41
C ALA A 230 -7.22 5.28 1.69
N SER A 231 -7.61 4.70 0.56
CA SER A 231 -6.66 4.04 -0.33
C SER A 231 -6.02 5.11 -1.22
N LYS A 232 -6.31 5.12 -2.53
CA LYS A 232 -5.66 6.04 -3.46
C LYS A 232 -6.34 7.40 -3.50
N LEU A 233 -7.64 7.51 -3.19
CA LEU A 233 -8.35 8.79 -3.25
C LEU A 233 -8.69 9.29 -1.83
N ASN A 234 -8.07 10.38 -1.40
CA ASN A 234 -8.24 10.96 -0.06
C ASN A 234 -9.60 11.66 0.17
N ILE A 235 -10.58 11.41 -0.69
CA ILE A 235 -11.93 11.99 -0.62
C ILE A 235 -12.57 11.71 0.75
N TYR A 236 -12.53 10.45 1.19
CA TYR A 236 -13.15 10.06 2.45
C TYR A 236 -12.35 10.49 3.67
N ASP A 237 -11.03 10.59 3.57
CA ASP A 237 -10.21 11.21 4.62
C ASP A 237 -10.56 12.68 4.85
N LYS A 238 -10.89 13.42 3.78
CA LYS A 238 -11.37 14.80 3.86
C LYS A 238 -12.76 14.91 4.44
N ILE A 239 -13.70 14.10 3.94
CA ILE A 239 -15.09 14.11 4.39
C ILE A 239 -15.20 13.80 5.89
N PHE A 240 -14.38 12.86 6.38
CA PHE A 240 -14.44 12.39 7.76
C PHE A 240 -13.31 12.92 8.66
N ASP A 241 -12.56 13.93 8.18
CA ASP A 241 -11.49 14.62 8.90
C ASP A 241 -10.37 13.72 9.45
N SER A 242 -10.03 12.64 8.75
CA SER A 242 -8.94 11.74 9.14
C SER A 242 -7.57 12.11 8.57
N GLU A 243 -7.46 13.14 7.71
CA GLU A 243 -6.17 13.68 7.26
C GLU A 243 -5.57 14.77 8.17
N THR A 244 -6.36 15.34 9.10
CA THR A 244 -5.90 16.49 9.92
C THR A 244 -4.65 16.18 10.75
N THR A 245 -4.51 14.95 11.25
CA THR A 245 -3.31 14.53 12.00
C THR A 245 -2.07 14.56 11.11
N TYR A 246 -2.19 14.07 9.86
CA TYR A 246 -1.11 14.13 8.87
C TYR A 246 -0.76 15.58 8.53
N LEU A 247 -1.75 16.44 8.25
CA LEU A 247 -1.50 17.84 7.90
C LEU A 247 -0.76 18.60 9.02
N LYS A 248 -1.11 18.32 10.28
CA LYS A 248 -0.40 18.89 11.44
C LYS A 248 1.03 18.37 11.55
N TRP A 249 1.25 17.09 11.27
CA TRP A 249 2.57 16.48 11.28
C TRP A 249 3.47 17.01 10.15
N SER A 250 2.97 17.07 8.91
CA SER A 250 3.70 17.58 7.75
C SER A 250 4.15 19.02 7.98
N LYS A 251 3.23 19.90 8.43
CA LYS A 251 3.58 21.29 8.74
C LYS A 251 4.70 21.42 9.76
N LYS A 252 4.72 20.58 10.80
CA LYS A 252 5.79 20.57 11.81
C LYS A 252 7.11 20.10 11.24
N ARG A 253 7.08 19.06 10.40
CA ARG A 253 8.27 18.53 9.71
C ARG A 253 8.88 19.59 8.79
N ASP A 254 8.05 20.26 7.99
CA ASP A 254 8.48 21.25 7.00
C ASP A 254 8.98 22.55 7.67
N ALA A 255 8.42 22.91 8.83
CA ALA A 255 8.94 23.99 9.66
C ALA A 255 10.33 23.67 10.24
N LYS A 256 10.57 22.41 10.61
CA LYS A 256 11.87 21.95 11.13
C LYS A 256 12.94 21.88 10.04
N SER A 257 12.60 21.47 8.83
CA SER A 257 13.55 21.43 7.71
C SER A 257 13.94 22.83 7.20
N SER A 258 13.03 23.81 7.31
CA SER A 258 13.32 25.21 6.94
C SER A 258 14.10 26.01 8.01
N HIS A 259 14.13 25.53 9.26
CA HIS A 259 14.87 26.14 10.37
C HIS A 259 15.66 25.06 11.12
N PRO A 260 16.76 24.54 10.56
CA PRO A 260 17.64 23.66 11.31
C PRO A 260 18.11 24.44 12.54
N ALA A 261 17.85 23.88 13.73
CA ALA A 261 18.35 24.46 14.96
C ALA A 261 19.86 24.67 14.79
N LYS A 262 20.32 25.91 14.99
CA LYS A 262 21.76 26.18 15.09
C LYS A 262 22.25 25.35 16.27
N GLU A 263 23.04 24.32 15.99
CA GLU A 263 23.74 23.57 17.02
C GLU A 263 24.64 24.55 17.77
N GLU A 264 24.35 24.77 19.06
CA GLU A 264 25.20 25.46 20.04
C GLU A 264 26.15 24.46 20.72
#